data_AF-A0A949FZT4-F1
#
_entry.id   AF-A0A949FZT4-F1
#
_cell.length_a   1.000
_cell.length_b   1.000
_cell.length_c   1.000
_cell.angle_alpha   90.00
_cell.angle_beta   90.00
_cell.angle_gamma   90.00
#
_symmetry.space_group_name_H-M   'P 1'
#
loop_
_entity.id
_entity.type
_entity.pdbx_description
1 polymer ?
#
loop_
_entity_poly.entity_id
_entity_poly.type
_entity_poly.pdbx_seq_one_letter_code
_entity_poly.pdbx_strand_id
1 'polypeptide(L)'
;MQRRTWMLGSLALLAGCRASKRTGKKSRRQADKRAKGPKTMGNLLVEGYIADLKNGSTESRIMAAKELANLGNSATAALPALKPLTKHADATLSAAATAAIRAIEKK
;
A
#
# COMPACT_ATOMS: atom_id res chain seq x y z
N MET A 1 48.87 -17.22 29.65
CA MET A 1 49.21 -18.65 29.82
C MET A 1 47.93 -19.47 29.70
N GLN A 2 47.91 -20.43 28.77
CA GLN A 2 46.79 -21.35 28.52
C GLN A 2 46.74 -22.45 29.60
N ARG A 3 45.52 -22.94 29.91
CA ARG A 3 45.18 -24.35 30.24
C ARG A 3 43.66 -24.42 30.53
N ARG A 4 42.81 -24.96 29.64
CA ARG A 4 42.56 -26.38 29.30
C ARG A 4 41.79 -27.14 30.40
N THR A 5 40.49 -27.32 30.17
CA THR A 5 39.64 -28.40 30.72
C THR A 5 38.56 -28.66 29.66
N TRP A 6 38.85 -29.46 28.63
CA TRP A 6 38.55 -30.90 28.52
C TRP A 6 37.08 -31.27 28.73
N MET A 7 36.52 -31.71 27.60
CA MET A 7 35.21 -32.29 27.34
C MET A 7 34.90 -33.50 28.21
N LEU A 8 33.59 -33.76 28.40
CA LEU A 8 32.85 -35.03 28.51
C LEU A 8 31.52 -34.64 29.16
N GLY A 9 30.32 -34.74 28.59
CA GLY A 9 29.79 -35.59 27.53
C GLY A 9 28.39 -35.98 27.99
N SER A 10 27.35 -35.82 27.16
CA SER A 10 26.12 -36.60 27.27
C SER A 10 25.27 -36.43 26.02
N LEU A 11 25.26 -37.53 25.28
CA LEU A 11 24.45 -37.89 24.15
C LEU A 11 22.99 -38.04 24.61
N ALA A 12 22.03 -37.43 23.91
CA ALA A 12 20.66 -37.94 23.86
C ALA A 12 19.97 -37.45 22.60
N LEU A 13 19.98 -38.31 21.57
CA LEU A 13 19.11 -38.27 20.40
C LEU A 13 17.66 -38.48 20.85
N LEU A 14 16.74 -37.65 20.35
CA LEU A 14 15.32 -38.00 20.20
C LEU A 14 14.73 -37.27 18.99
N ALA A 15 14.57 -38.09 17.94
CA ALA A 15 13.56 -38.13 16.89
C ALA A 15 12.59 -36.93 16.68
N GLY A 16 12.45 -36.56 15.40
CA GLY A 16 11.15 -36.75 14.73
C GLY A 16 10.38 -35.50 14.25
N CYS A 17 10.10 -35.46 12.94
CA CYS A 17 9.15 -34.61 12.19
C CYS A 17 9.56 -33.13 12.00
N ARG A 18 10.15 -32.67 10.88
CA ARG A 18 9.73 -32.72 9.44
C ARG A 18 8.40 -32.01 9.16
N ALA A 19 8.43 -30.68 8.97
CA ALA A 19 7.49 -29.99 8.09
C ALA A 19 8.06 -28.63 7.64
N SER A 20 8.70 -28.65 6.48
CA SER A 20 8.97 -27.50 5.63
C SER A 20 7.65 -26.90 5.16
N LYS A 21 7.44 -25.59 5.38
CA LYS A 21 6.97 -24.68 4.33
C LYS A 21 7.21 -23.22 4.70
N ARG A 22 8.17 -22.64 3.98
CA ARG A 22 8.27 -21.22 3.67
C ARG A 22 6.90 -20.69 3.23
N THR A 23 6.42 -19.63 3.89
CA THR A 23 5.97 -18.43 3.18
C THR A 23 6.29 -17.22 4.03
N GLY A 24 7.37 -16.52 3.67
CA GLY A 24 7.62 -15.19 4.17
C GLY A 24 6.57 -14.25 3.59
N LYS A 25 5.57 -13.85 4.37
CA LYS A 25 4.90 -12.57 4.15
C LYS A 25 5.71 -11.51 4.89
N LYS A 26 6.87 -11.21 4.31
CA LYS A 26 7.68 -10.05 4.66
C LYS A 26 6.80 -8.84 4.40
N SER A 27 6.14 -8.36 5.46
CA SER A 27 5.56 -7.03 5.57
C SER A 27 6.70 -6.04 5.29
N ARG A 28 6.96 -5.84 4.00
CA ARG A 28 7.99 -4.93 3.54
C ARG A 28 7.37 -3.55 3.61
N ARG A 29 7.86 -2.80 4.60
CA ARG A 29 8.04 -1.34 4.59
C ARG A 29 6.73 -0.62 4.89
N GLN A 30 6.46 -0.27 6.15
CA GLN A 30 7.08 0.91 6.76
C GLN A 30 7.23 2.04 5.75
N ALA A 31 6.15 2.81 5.63
CA ALA A 31 6.22 4.22 5.29
C ALA A 31 5.43 5.02 6.34
N ASP A 32 5.60 4.65 7.62
CA ASP A 32 5.43 5.55 8.75
C ASP A 32 6.49 6.65 8.67
N LYS A 33 6.26 7.69 7.86
CA LYS A 33 6.80 9.04 8.05
C LYS A 33 5.89 10.04 7.35
N ARG A 34 5.03 10.71 8.11
CA ARG A 34 4.97 12.18 8.24
C ARG A 34 3.63 12.56 8.87
N ALA A 35 3.67 12.99 10.12
CA ALA A 35 2.60 13.77 10.71
C ALA A 35 2.41 15.03 9.85
N LYS A 36 1.38 15.04 8.99
CA LYS A 36 0.99 16.18 8.15
C LYS A 36 -0.16 16.90 8.84
N GLY A 37 0.17 17.90 9.65
CA GLY A 37 -0.70 18.99 10.12
C GLY A 37 -2.06 18.59 10.73
N PRO A 38 -2.87 19.57 11.17
CA PRO A 38 -4.28 19.32 11.44
C PRO A 38 -4.95 18.93 10.11
N LYS A 39 -5.35 17.67 10.00
CA LYS A 39 -6.08 17.15 8.85
C LYS A 39 -7.49 17.74 8.92
N THR A 40 -7.75 18.78 8.14
CA THR A 40 -9.11 19.26 7.91
C THR A 40 -9.91 18.16 7.22
N MET A 41 -11.20 18.01 7.54
CA MET A 41 -12.02 16.87 7.08
C MET A 41 -11.97 16.66 5.56
N GLY A 42 -11.84 17.71 4.75
CA GLY A 42 -11.66 17.60 3.30
C GLY A 42 -10.35 16.92 2.86
N ASN A 43 -9.24 17.17 3.57
CA ASN A 43 -7.95 16.52 3.27
C ASN A 43 -7.93 15.04 3.68
N LEU A 44 -8.72 14.66 4.69
CA LEU A 44 -8.87 13.25 5.08
C LEU A 44 -9.55 12.43 3.99
N LEU A 45 -10.53 13.01 3.29
CA LEU A 45 -11.24 12.35 2.21
C LEU A 45 -10.30 12.08 1.01
N VAL A 46 -9.49 13.07 0.63
CA VAL A 46 -8.54 12.92 -0.48
C VAL A 46 -7.50 11.83 -0.20
N GLU A 47 -6.89 11.82 0.99
CA GLU A 47 -5.89 10.79 1.35
C GLU A 47 -6.52 9.39 1.45
N GLY A 48 -7.76 9.29 1.95
CA GLY A 48 -8.54 8.04 1.96
C GLY A 48 -8.76 7.48 0.56
N TYR A 49 -9.27 8.30 -0.37
CA TYR A 49 -9.45 7.88 -1.75
C TYR A 49 -8.13 7.55 -2.45
N ILE A 50 -7.03 8.25 -2.14
CA ILE A 50 -5.70 7.89 -2.66
C ILE A 50 -5.27 6.50 -2.16
N ALA A 51 -5.62 6.12 -0.93
CA ALA A 51 -5.34 4.78 -0.42
C ALA A 51 -6.17 3.72 -1.15
N ASP A 52 -7.45 4.00 -1.40
CA ASP A 52 -8.35 3.12 -2.15
C ASP A 52 -7.91 2.94 -3.60
N LEU A 53 -7.43 4.02 -4.25
CA LEU A 53 -6.84 3.95 -5.59
C LEU A 53 -5.65 2.99 -5.67
N LYS A 54 -4.92 2.78 -4.57
CA LYS A 54 -3.70 1.93 -4.52
C LYS A 54 -3.99 0.51 -4.11
N ASN A 55 -4.87 0.31 -3.13
CA ASN A 55 -5.06 -0.96 -2.43
C ASN A 55 -6.46 -1.56 -2.63
N GLY A 56 -7.42 -0.78 -3.13
CA GLY A 56 -8.80 -1.22 -3.32
C GLY A 56 -8.98 -2.19 -4.48
N SER A 57 -10.15 -2.83 -4.51
CA SER A 57 -10.64 -3.58 -5.67
C SER A 57 -10.83 -2.65 -6.87
N THR A 58 -10.99 -3.19 -8.09
CA THR A 58 -11.28 -2.38 -9.28
C THR A 58 -12.47 -1.45 -9.06
N GLU A 59 -13.53 -1.95 -8.41
CA GLU A 59 -14.72 -1.16 -8.07
C GLU A 59 -14.41 -0.05 -7.06
N SER A 60 -13.67 -0.34 -5.99
CA SER A 60 -13.23 0.68 -5.03
C SER A 60 -12.37 1.76 -5.69
N ARG A 61 -11.49 1.39 -6.63
CA ARG A 61 -10.68 2.35 -7.38
C ARG A 61 -11.52 3.22 -8.30
N ILE A 62 -12.55 2.65 -8.94
CA ILE A 62 -13.50 3.41 -9.77
C ILE A 62 -14.26 4.42 -8.91
N MET A 63 -14.78 4.00 -7.75
CA MET A 63 -15.47 4.89 -6.82
C MET A 63 -14.55 6.00 -6.33
N ALA A 64 -13.34 5.66 -5.86
CA ALA A 64 -12.36 6.64 -5.41
C ALA A 64 -12.00 7.65 -6.50
N ALA A 65 -11.82 7.21 -7.76
CA ALA A 65 -11.56 8.12 -8.88
C ALA A 65 -12.73 9.09 -9.12
N LYS A 66 -13.98 8.61 -9.06
CA LYS A 66 -15.18 9.45 -9.21
C LYS A 66 -15.29 10.47 -8.08
N GLU A 67 -15.07 10.07 -6.84
CA GLU A 67 -15.13 10.99 -5.70
C GLU A 67 -14.03 12.06 -5.79
N LEU A 68 -12.81 11.68 -6.20
CA LEU A 68 -11.74 12.64 -6.45
C LEU A 68 -12.08 13.61 -7.59
N ALA A 69 -12.83 13.18 -8.61
CA ALA A 69 -13.34 14.05 -9.66
C ALA A 69 -14.33 15.09 -9.10
N ASN A 70 -15.25 14.65 -8.22
CA ASN A 70 -16.25 15.51 -7.58
C ASN A 70 -15.60 16.58 -6.68
N LEU A 71 -14.46 16.27 -6.07
CA LEU A 71 -13.67 17.22 -5.28
C LEU A 71 -12.94 18.25 -6.15
N GLY A 72 -12.76 17.98 -7.45
CA GLY A 72 -12.12 18.89 -8.40
C GLY A 72 -10.72 19.34 -7.96
N ASN A 73 -10.43 20.63 -8.08
CA ASN A 73 -9.10 21.20 -7.87
C ASN A 73 -8.56 21.01 -6.42
N SER A 74 -9.41 20.67 -5.45
CA SER A 74 -8.97 20.31 -4.09
C SER A 74 -8.27 18.94 -4.01
N ALA A 75 -8.46 18.07 -5.02
CA ALA A 75 -7.88 16.73 -5.09
C ALA A 75 -6.58 16.65 -5.92
N THR A 76 -5.87 17.77 -6.13
CA THR A 76 -4.59 17.82 -6.87
C THR A 76 -3.52 16.84 -6.34
N ALA A 77 -3.54 16.55 -5.03
CA ALA A 77 -2.66 15.55 -4.42
C ALA A 77 -2.85 14.12 -4.97
N ALA A 78 -4.00 13.81 -5.58
CA ALA A 78 -4.31 12.49 -6.12
C ALA A 78 -3.82 12.28 -7.56
N LEU A 79 -3.40 13.33 -8.27
CA LEU A 79 -2.94 13.23 -9.66
C LEU A 79 -1.85 12.16 -9.88
N PRO A 80 -0.82 12.01 -9.02
CA PRO A 80 0.18 10.96 -9.19
C PRO A 80 -0.39 9.54 -9.06
N ALA A 81 -1.45 9.35 -8.27
CA ALA A 81 -2.10 8.06 -8.10
C ALA A 81 -3.08 7.75 -9.25
N LEU A 82 -3.70 8.77 -9.84
CA LEU A 82 -4.64 8.63 -10.97
C LEU A 82 -3.93 8.39 -12.31
N LYS A 83 -2.78 9.04 -12.55
CA LYS A 83 -2.01 8.91 -13.81
C LYS A 83 -1.76 7.46 -14.28
N PRO A 84 -1.24 6.53 -13.45
CA PRO A 84 -1.02 5.16 -13.90
C PRO A 84 -2.33 4.41 -14.22
N LEU A 85 -3.45 4.78 -13.58
CA LEU A 85 -4.75 4.12 -13.78
C LEU A 85 -5.39 4.45 -15.13
N THR A 86 -4.99 5.54 -15.78
CA THR A 86 -5.44 5.88 -17.15
C THR A 86 -5.07 4.84 -18.20
N LYS A 87 -4.05 4.01 -17.92
CA LYS A 87 -3.59 2.92 -18.79
C LYS A 87 -4.00 1.53 -18.28
N HIS A 88 -4.90 1.47 -17.31
CA HIS A 88 -5.36 0.21 -16.75
C HIS A 88 -6.18 -0.58 -17.78
N ALA A 89 -6.08 -1.91 -17.74
CA ALA A 89 -6.78 -2.79 -18.70
C ALA A 89 -8.31 -2.70 -18.58
N ASP A 90 -8.80 -2.40 -17.38
CA ASP A 90 -10.21 -2.12 -17.15
C ASP A 90 -10.61 -0.76 -17.75
N ALA A 91 -11.50 -0.80 -18.73
CA ALA A 91 -11.95 0.38 -19.47
C ALA A 91 -12.71 1.38 -18.58
N THR A 92 -13.46 0.89 -17.58
CA THR A 92 -14.22 1.75 -16.67
C THR A 92 -13.29 2.50 -15.73
N LEU A 93 -12.28 1.83 -15.18
CA LEU A 93 -11.27 2.42 -14.30
C LEU A 93 -10.39 3.43 -15.04
N SER A 94 -9.94 3.10 -16.25
CA SER A 94 -9.14 4.03 -17.06
C SER A 94 -9.92 5.27 -17.48
N ALA A 95 -11.19 5.12 -17.86
CA ALA A 95 -12.09 6.24 -18.15
C ALA A 95 -12.34 7.10 -16.91
N ALA A 96 -12.63 6.48 -15.75
CA ALA A 96 -12.83 7.19 -14.50
C ALA A 96 -11.58 7.97 -14.07
N ALA A 97 -10.40 7.38 -14.17
CA ALA A 97 -9.13 8.06 -13.85
C ALA A 97 -8.88 9.26 -14.77
N THR A 98 -9.16 9.12 -16.07
CA THR A 98 -9.01 10.21 -17.05
C THR A 98 -9.99 11.36 -16.76
N ALA A 99 -11.25 11.03 -16.45
CA ALA A 99 -12.26 12.02 -16.06
C ALA A 99 -11.86 12.77 -14.77
N ALA A 100 -11.35 12.04 -13.78
CA ALA A 100 -10.88 12.61 -12.52
C ALA A 100 -9.73 13.61 -12.73
N ILE A 101 -8.72 13.24 -13.53
CA ILE A 101 -7.61 14.16 -13.86
C ILE A 101 -8.13 15.43 -14.52
N ARG A 102 -9.02 15.31 -15.51
CA ARG A 102 -9.63 16.46 -16.18
C ARG A 102 -10.39 17.37 -15.21
N ALA A 103 -11.16 16.79 -14.29
CA ALA A 103 -11.92 17.56 -13.30
C ALA A 103 -11.01 18.27 -12.29
N ILE A 104 -9.90 17.63 -11.91
CA ILE A 104 -8.91 18.19 -10.99
C ILE A 104 -8.09 19.31 -11.65
N GLU A 105 -7.78 19.19 -12.94
CA GLU A 105 -7.00 20.20 -13.69
C GLU A 105 -7.85 21.36 -14.21
N LYS A 106 -9.18 21.23 -14.21
CA LYS A 106 -10.09 22.28 -14.65
C LYS A 106 -10.16 23.39 -13.60
N LYS A 107 -9.54 24.52 -13.92
CA LYS A 107 -9.51 25.75 -13.13
C LYS A 107 -10.78 26.58 -13.29
#